data_AF-A0A498ARY5-F1
#
_entry.id   AF-A0A498ARY5-F1
#
_cell.length_a   1.000
_cell.length_b   1.000
_cell.length_c   1.000
_cell.angle_alpha   90.00
_cell.angle_beta   90.00
_cell.angle_gamma   90.00
#
_symmetry.space_group_name_H-M   'P 1'
#
loop_
_entity.id
_entity.type
_entity.pdbx_description
1 polymer ?
#
loop_
_entity_poly.entity_id
_entity_poly.type
_entity_poly.pdbx_seq_one_letter_code
_entity_poly.pdbx_strand_id
1 'polypeptide(L)'
;MSTDRHTDKRRALALGVGLATVALLIAVGLLLREHAPGNMGVGFLQGAAVGLIGVAVMAWRLSRRPERTTAFERAWSQSGDERDDAVLTRALAVLGLLALPLTGVAGIAIGLGAAVEMMLALLILAEVLVGAAAFAVINRRS
;
A
#
# COMPACT_ATOMS: atom_id res chain seq x y z
N MET A 1 -18.85 -28.10 -19.83
CA MET A 1 -19.03 -27.83 -18.39
C MET A 1 -17.71 -28.06 -17.65
N SER A 2 -16.69 -27.24 -17.93
CA SER A 2 -15.31 -27.35 -17.39
C SER A 2 -14.75 -25.99 -16.93
N THR A 3 -15.33 -24.88 -17.39
CA THR A 3 -14.91 -23.50 -17.09
C THR A 3 -15.26 -23.04 -15.66
N ASP A 4 -16.34 -23.53 -15.05
CA ASP A 4 -16.80 -23.03 -13.73
C ASP A 4 -15.86 -23.41 -12.57
N ARG A 5 -15.24 -24.60 -12.63
CA ARG A 5 -14.39 -25.12 -11.56
C ARG A 5 -13.10 -24.32 -11.36
N HIS A 6 -12.58 -23.69 -12.42
CA HIS A 6 -11.39 -22.84 -12.34
C HIS A 6 -11.70 -21.50 -11.68
N THR A 7 -12.89 -20.95 -11.90
CA THR A 7 -13.35 -19.69 -11.32
C THR A 7 -13.58 -19.82 -9.81
N ASP A 8 -14.16 -20.93 -9.37
CA ASP A 8 -14.43 -21.19 -7.95
C ASP A 8 -13.15 -21.39 -7.13
N LYS A 9 -12.18 -22.14 -7.67
CA LYS A 9 -10.87 -22.30 -7.02
C LYS A 9 -10.12 -20.97 -6.88
N ARG A 10 -10.17 -20.11 -7.90
CA ARG A 10 -9.56 -18.77 -7.85
C ARG A 10 -10.23 -17.87 -6.80
N ARG A 11 -11.56 -17.91 -6.69
CA ARG A 11 -12.30 -17.18 -5.66
C ARG A 11 -11.97 -17.68 -4.25
N ALA A 12 -11.94 -19.00 -4.06
CA ALA A 12 -11.57 -19.59 -2.78
C ALA A 12 -10.14 -19.23 -2.37
N LEU A 13 -9.19 -19.23 -3.32
CA LEU A 13 -7.82 -18.81 -3.07
C LEU A 13 -7.75 -17.32 -2.69
N ALA A 14 -8.43 -16.44 -3.43
CA ALA A 14 -8.45 -15.00 -3.14
C ALA A 14 -9.04 -14.71 -1.75
N LEU A 15 -10.14 -15.38 -1.38
CA LEU A 15 -10.73 -15.29 -0.04
C LEU A 15 -9.79 -15.83 1.03
N GLY A 16 -9.12 -16.97 0.77
CA GLY A 16 -8.15 -17.56 1.68
C GLY A 16 -6.97 -16.63 1.95
N VAL A 17 -6.40 -16.03 0.90
CA VAL A 17 -5.34 -15.02 1.03
C VAL A 17 -5.84 -13.81 1.81
N GLY A 18 -7.03 -13.29 1.50
CA GLY A 18 -7.63 -12.16 2.22
C GLY A 18 -7.81 -12.44 3.71
N LEU A 19 -8.34 -13.61 4.07
CA LEU A 19 -8.51 -14.01 5.47
C LEU A 19 -7.16 -14.18 6.18
N ALA A 20 -6.17 -14.79 5.52
CA ALA A 20 -4.83 -14.92 6.06
C ALA A 20 -4.17 -13.56 6.31
N THR A 21 -4.33 -12.60 5.39
CA THR A 21 -3.85 -11.23 5.56
C THR A 21 -4.54 -10.54 6.75
N VAL A 22 -5.86 -10.66 6.88
CA VAL A 22 -6.60 -10.08 8.01
C VAL A 22 -6.15 -10.70 9.33
N ALA A 23 -6.01 -12.02 9.39
CA ALA A 23 -5.54 -12.73 10.58
C ALA A 23 -4.12 -12.28 10.99
N LEU A 24 -3.23 -12.13 10.00
CA LEU A 24 -1.87 -11.65 10.23
C LEU A 24 -1.87 -10.21 10.78
N LEU A 25 -2.65 -9.31 10.18
CA LEU A 25 -2.77 -7.92 10.64
C LEU A 25 -3.31 -7.85 12.07
N ILE A 26 -4.32 -8.66 12.40
CA ILE A 26 -4.85 -8.71 13.77
C ILE A 26 -3.78 -9.24 14.74
N ALA A 27 -3.09 -10.32 14.40
CA ALA A 27 -2.05 -10.91 15.24
C ALA A 27 -0.91 -9.91 15.52
N VAL A 28 -0.43 -9.22 14.48
CA VAL A 28 0.60 -8.18 14.61
C VAL A 28 0.08 -7.01 15.45
N GLY A 29 -1.15 -6.55 15.22
CA GLY A 29 -1.73 -5.45 15.99
C GLY A 29 -1.92 -5.77 17.47
N LEU A 30 -2.29 -7.01 17.80
CA LEU A 30 -2.37 -7.48 19.19
C LEU A 30 -0.99 -7.57 19.83
N LEU A 31 0.00 -8.10 19.10
CA LEU A 31 1.38 -8.16 19.58
C LEU A 31 1.94 -6.76 19.87
N LEU A 32 1.69 -5.79 18.97
CA LEU A 32 2.07 -4.39 19.15
C LEU A 32 1.32 -3.75 20.32
N ARG A 33 0.07 -4.12 20.57
CA ARG A 33 -0.68 -3.60 21.72
C ARG A 33 -0.12 -4.10 23.06
N GLU A 34 0.41 -5.32 23.08
CA GLU A 34 0.95 -5.94 24.29
C GLU A 34 2.42 -5.57 24.54
N HIS A 35 3.23 -5.44 23.49
CA HIS A 35 4.69 -5.30 23.61
C HIS A 35 5.24 -3.94 23.19
N ALA A 36 4.49 -3.13 22.43
CA ALA A 36 4.98 -1.83 21.96
C ALA A 36 4.54 -0.69 22.89
N PRO A 37 5.36 0.36 23.05
CA PRO A 37 5.04 1.48 23.91
C PRO A 37 3.87 2.33 23.37
N GLY A 38 3.06 2.86 24.27
CA GLY A 38 1.98 3.79 23.96
C GLY A 38 0.83 3.16 23.16
N ASN A 39 0.32 3.89 22.16
CA ASN A 39 -0.87 3.50 21.37
C ASN A 39 -0.53 2.86 20.01
N MET A 40 0.68 2.31 19.84
CA MET A 40 1.15 1.77 18.55
C MET A 40 0.24 0.68 17.98
N GLY A 41 -0.23 -0.26 18.82
CA GLY A 41 -1.14 -1.32 18.37
C GLY A 41 -2.47 -0.77 17.84
N VAL A 42 -3.03 0.26 18.47
CA VAL A 42 -4.26 0.91 18.02
C VAL A 42 -4.02 1.64 16.69
N GLY A 43 -2.93 2.41 16.59
CA GLY A 43 -2.58 3.13 15.37
C GLY A 43 -2.35 2.19 14.18
N PHE A 44 -1.63 1.08 14.40
CA PHE A 44 -1.43 0.04 13.39
C PHE A 44 -2.75 -0.56 12.91
N LEU A 45 -3.64 -0.95 13.82
CA LEU A 45 -4.93 -1.55 13.47
C LEU A 45 -5.84 -0.56 12.72
N GLN A 46 -5.83 0.71 13.11
CA GLN A 46 -6.56 1.76 12.39
C GLN A 46 -6.02 1.94 10.95
N GLY A 47 -4.70 2.04 10.79
CA GLY A 47 -4.06 2.14 9.48
C GLY A 47 -4.35 0.92 8.61
N ALA A 48 -4.27 -0.28 9.18
CA ALA A 48 -4.60 -1.54 8.51
C ALA A 48 -6.06 -1.57 8.06
N ALA A 49 -7.00 -1.14 8.91
CA ALA A 49 -8.42 -1.07 8.55
C ALA A 49 -8.66 -0.10 7.38
N VAL A 50 -8.07 1.10 7.42
CA VAL A 50 -8.18 2.07 6.34
C VAL A 50 -7.59 1.50 5.04
N GLY A 51 -6.43 0.85 5.10
CA GLY A 51 -5.79 0.21 3.94
C GLY A 51 -6.66 -0.90 3.33
N LEU A 52 -7.23 -1.77 4.16
CA LEU A 52 -8.12 -2.84 3.72
C LEU A 52 -9.39 -2.30 3.06
N ILE A 53 -10.00 -1.25 3.62
CA ILE A 53 -11.15 -0.57 3.01
C ILE A 53 -10.76 0.01 1.64
N GLY A 54 -9.60 0.66 1.53
CA GLY A 54 -9.10 1.18 0.26
C GLY A 54 -8.97 0.10 -0.82
N VAL A 55 -8.35 -1.04 -0.47
CA VAL A 55 -8.20 -2.19 -1.38
C VAL A 55 -9.57 -2.76 -1.76
N ALA A 56 -10.49 -2.90 -0.80
CA ALA A 56 -11.83 -3.42 -1.05
C ALA A 56 -12.64 -2.50 -1.99
N VAL A 57 -12.57 -1.18 -1.78
CA VAL A 57 -13.21 -0.18 -2.65
C VAL A 57 -12.64 -0.25 -4.05
N MET A 58 -11.30 -0.34 -4.19
CA MET A 58 -10.64 -0.48 -5.49
C MET A 58 -11.09 -1.75 -6.22
N ALA A 59 -11.07 -2.90 -5.55
CA ALA A 59 -11.52 -4.18 -6.13
C ALA A 59 -13.01 -4.15 -6.52
N TRP A 60 -13.84 -3.51 -5.70
CA TRP A 60 -15.25 -3.31 -5.99
C TRP A 60 -15.46 -2.42 -7.22
N ARG A 61 -14.71 -1.31 -7.34
CA ARG A 61 -14.75 -0.44 -8.52
C ARG A 61 -14.32 -1.17 -9.78
N LEU A 62 -13.21 -1.91 -9.71
CA LEU A 62 -12.73 -2.72 -10.84
C LEU A 62 -13.75 -3.73 -11.33
N SER A 63 -14.45 -4.41 -10.41
CA SER A 63 -15.42 -5.45 -10.78
C SER A 63 -16.77 -4.89 -11.26
N ARG A 64 -17.18 -3.71 -10.78
CA ARG A 64 -18.50 -3.14 -11.09
C ARG A 64 -18.49 -2.08 -12.18
N ARG A 65 -17.41 -1.31 -12.32
CA ARG A 65 -17.30 -0.14 -13.22
C ARG A 65 -15.88 -0.01 -13.77
N PRO A 66 -15.39 -0.98 -14.56
CA PRO A 66 -14.04 -0.96 -15.12
C PRO A 66 -13.78 0.31 -15.94
N GLU A 67 -14.80 0.86 -16.61
CA GLU A 67 -14.71 2.10 -17.40
C GLU A 67 -14.44 3.38 -16.58
N ARG A 68 -14.60 3.34 -15.25
CA ARG A 68 -14.32 4.48 -14.34
C ARG A 68 -13.09 4.25 -13.47
N THR A 69 -12.25 3.29 -13.81
CA THR A 69 -11.02 3.02 -13.04
C THR A 69 -9.94 4.05 -13.37
N THR A 70 -9.21 4.47 -12.35
CA THR A 70 -8.10 5.42 -12.54
C THR A 70 -6.88 4.70 -13.13
N ALA A 71 -5.96 5.45 -13.76
CA ALA A 71 -4.69 4.90 -14.27
C ALA A 71 -3.91 4.13 -13.19
N PHE A 72 -3.91 4.63 -11.95
CA PHE A 72 -3.28 3.93 -10.83
C PHE A 72 -3.97 2.59 -10.52
N GLU A 73 -5.31 2.59 -10.44
CA GLU A 73 -6.07 1.37 -10.17
C GLU A 73 -5.81 0.30 -11.24
N ARG A 74 -5.74 0.69 -12.51
CA ARG A 74 -5.47 -0.21 -13.64
C ARG A 74 -4.03 -0.73 -13.67
N ALA A 75 -3.03 0.12 -13.41
CA ALA A 75 -1.63 -0.28 -13.32
C ALA A 75 -1.41 -1.25 -12.15
N TRP A 76 -1.99 -0.93 -10.99
CA TRP A 76 -1.86 -1.74 -9.79
C TRP A 76 -2.50 -3.12 -9.93
N SER A 77 -3.64 -3.21 -10.63
CA SER A 77 -4.32 -4.48 -10.90
C SER A 77 -3.79 -5.24 -12.12
N GLN A 78 -2.75 -4.73 -12.79
CA GLN A 78 -2.24 -5.25 -14.06
C GLN A 78 -3.32 -5.40 -15.15
N SER A 79 -4.27 -4.48 -15.16
CA SER A 79 -5.30 -4.36 -16.20
C SER A 79 -5.17 -3.07 -17.01
N GLY A 80 -4.03 -2.37 -16.85
CA GLY A 80 -3.67 -1.18 -17.60
C GLY A 80 -3.05 -1.51 -18.96
N ASP A 81 -2.83 -0.47 -19.75
CA ASP A 81 -2.01 -0.57 -20.96
C ASP A 81 -0.51 -0.48 -20.59
N GLU A 82 0.37 -0.69 -21.57
CA GLU A 82 1.83 -0.60 -21.37
C GLU A 82 2.26 0.78 -20.82
N ARG A 83 1.47 1.83 -21.09
CA ARG A 83 1.71 3.19 -20.60
C ARG A 83 1.46 3.28 -19.10
N ASP A 84 0.33 2.78 -18.61
CA ASP A 84 0.00 2.78 -17.18
C ASP A 84 1.08 2.05 -16.35
N ASP A 85 1.54 0.90 -16.84
CA ASP A 85 2.58 0.09 -16.19
C ASP A 85 3.94 0.82 -16.19
N ALA A 86 4.30 1.48 -17.29
CA ALA A 86 5.51 2.28 -17.37
C ALA A 86 5.47 3.48 -16.41
N VAL A 87 4.32 4.13 -16.25
CA VAL A 87 4.12 5.24 -15.31
C VAL A 87 4.30 4.75 -13.87
N LEU A 88 3.66 3.65 -13.50
CA LEU A 88 3.78 3.08 -12.15
C LEU A 88 5.22 2.64 -11.87
N THR A 89 5.86 1.95 -12.81
CA THR A 89 7.25 1.49 -12.67
C THR A 89 8.21 2.66 -12.44
N ARG A 90 8.08 3.73 -13.24
CA ARG A 90 8.90 4.94 -13.06
C ARG A 90 8.62 5.64 -11.74
N ALA A 91 7.37 5.71 -11.30
CA ALA A 91 7.02 6.29 -10.02
C ALA A 91 7.61 5.49 -8.84
N LEU A 92 7.53 4.16 -8.89
CA LEU A 92 8.13 3.28 -7.89
C LEU A 92 9.67 3.34 -7.90
N ALA A 93 10.29 3.51 -9.07
CA ALA A 93 11.73 3.72 -9.17
C ALA A 93 12.17 5.03 -8.50
N VAL A 94 11.40 6.12 -8.67
CA VAL A 94 11.66 7.40 -7.98
C VAL A 94 11.50 7.25 -6.47
N LEU A 95 10.43 6.59 -6.02
CA LEU A 95 10.23 6.31 -4.61
C LEU A 95 11.38 5.48 -4.03
N GLY A 96 11.79 4.40 -4.71
CA GLY A 96 12.89 3.55 -4.28
C GLY A 96 14.23 4.29 -4.22
N LEU A 97 14.50 5.16 -5.20
CA LEU A 97 15.70 6.00 -5.19
C LEU A 97 15.71 6.98 -4.01
N LEU A 98 14.56 7.57 -3.67
CA LEU A 98 14.42 8.53 -2.57
C LEU A 98 14.29 7.88 -1.19
N ALA A 99 13.92 6.60 -1.11
CA ALA A 99 13.78 5.88 0.16
C ALA A 99 15.11 5.85 0.94
N LEU A 100 16.25 5.61 0.26
CA LEU A 100 17.57 5.60 0.88
C LEU A 100 17.94 6.95 1.54
N PRO A 101 17.94 8.09 0.83
CA PRO A 101 18.27 9.37 1.45
C PRO A 101 17.24 9.78 2.51
N LEU A 102 15.94 9.53 2.30
CA LEU A 102 14.92 9.83 3.32
C LEU A 102 15.15 9.03 4.61
N THR A 103 15.44 7.74 4.49
CA THR A 103 15.79 6.88 5.63
C THR A 103 17.07 7.35 6.31
N GLY A 104 18.09 7.74 5.53
CA GLY A 104 19.33 8.30 6.05
C GLY A 104 19.11 9.59 6.86
N VAL A 105 18.31 10.52 6.33
CA VAL A 105 17.92 11.75 7.03
C VAL A 105 17.16 11.45 8.32
N ALA A 106 16.22 10.50 8.28
CA ALA A 106 15.48 10.07 9.46
C ALA A 106 16.42 9.47 10.53
N GLY A 107 17.36 8.62 10.12
CA GLY A 107 18.36 8.03 11.01
C GLY A 107 19.27 9.06 11.65
N ILE A 108 19.75 10.05 10.88
CA ILE A 108 20.56 11.16 11.41
C ILE A 108 19.75 11.97 12.42
N ALA A 109 18.50 12.33 12.09
CA ALA A 109 17.65 13.10 13.00
C ALA A 109 17.42 12.36 14.33
N ILE A 110 17.16 11.04 14.27
CA ILE A 110 17.05 10.19 15.47
C ILE A 110 18.36 10.21 16.27
N GLY A 111 19.51 10.06 15.59
CA GLY A 111 20.82 10.13 16.23
C GLY A 111 21.13 11.47 16.91
N LEU A 112 20.52 12.56 16.44
CA LEU A 112 20.61 13.91 17.02
C LEU A 112 19.58 14.15 18.14
N GLY A 113 18.79 13.14 18.51
CA GLY A 113 17.84 13.20 19.62
C GLY A 113 16.39 13.48 19.23
N ALA A 114 16.03 13.41 17.93
CA ALA A 114 14.63 13.46 17.52
C ALA A 114 13.86 12.23 18.03
N ALA A 115 12.59 12.42 18.38
CA ALA A 115 11.72 11.32 18.81
C ALA A 115 11.53 10.29 17.68
N VAL A 116 11.82 9.02 17.97
CA VAL A 116 11.83 7.93 16.99
C VAL A 116 10.45 7.75 16.35
N GLU A 117 9.41 7.75 17.16
CA GLU A 117 8.02 7.54 16.72
C GLU A 117 7.58 8.65 15.76
N MET A 118 7.95 9.89 16.07
CA MET A 118 7.67 11.03 15.20
C MET A 118 8.43 10.92 13.87
N MET A 119 9.72 10.54 13.92
CA MET A 119 10.52 10.41 12.71
C MET A 119 10.05 9.26 11.81
N LEU A 120 9.63 8.14 12.38
CA LEU A 120 9.03 7.05 11.60
C LEU A 120 7.70 7.47 10.96
N ALA A 121 6.85 8.19 11.68
CA ALA A 121 5.60 8.71 11.13
C ALA A 121 5.86 9.69 9.97
N LEU A 122 6.83 10.60 10.13
CA LEU A 122 7.23 11.55 9.09
C LEU A 122 7.87 10.86 7.89
N LEU A 123 8.69 9.83 8.12
CA LEU A 123 9.31 9.05 7.05
C LEU A 123 8.25 8.35 6.19
N ILE A 124 7.32 7.64 6.82
CA ILE A 124 6.22 6.97 6.12
C ILE A 124 5.38 7.99 5.34
N LEU A 125 5.05 9.13 5.95
CA LEU A 125 4.31 10.18 5.28
C LEU A 125 5.09 10.74 4.06
N ALA A 126 6.38 10.97 4.22
CA ALA A 126 7.25 11.45 3.14
C ALA A 126 7.32 10.44 1.98
N GLU A 127 7.45 9.15 2.26
CA GLU A 127 7.46 8.08 1.25
C GLU A 127 6.12 8.05 0.48
N VAL A 128 4.99 8.12 1.18
CA VAL A 128 3.66 8.16 0.55
C VAL A 128 3.52 9.40 -0.34
N LEU A 129 3.93 10.57 0.15
CA LEU A 129 3.86 11.82 -0.61
C LEU A 129 4.77 11.81 -1.83
N VAL A 130 5.99 11.27 -1.71
CA VAL A 130 6.92 11.10 -2.83
C VAL A 130 6.33 10.18 -3.88
N GLY A 131 5.80 9.02 -3.48
CA GLY A 131 5.15 8.09 -4.41
C GLY A 131 3.98 8.73 -5.15
N ALA A 132 3.09 9.42 -4.42
CA ALA A 132 1.94 10.11 -4.99
C ALA A 132 2.35 11.26 -5.94
N ALA A 133 3.34 12.07 -5.54
CA ALA A 133 3.84 13.18 -6.34
C ALA A 133 4.56 12.68 -7.60
N ALA A 134 5.42 11.66 -7.48
CA ALA A 134 6.11 11.05 -8.61
C ALA A 134 5.09 10.50 -9.62
N PHE A 135 4.10 9.74 -9.15
CA PHE A 135 3.04 9.21 -10.01
C PHE A 135 2.26 10.34 -10.70
N ALA A 136 1.81 11.35 -9.95
CA ALA A 136 1.05 12.47 -10.51
C ALA A 136 1.84 13.28 -11.55
N VAL A 137 3.13 13.54 -11.29
CA VAL A 137 4.01 14.29 -12.20
C VAL A 137 4.28 13.50 -13.47
N ILE A 138 4.61 12.21 -13.35
CA ILE A 138 4.92 11.35 -14.51
C ILE A 138 3.68 11.12 -15.36
N ASN A 139 2.52 10.88 -14.73
CA ASN A 139 1.26 10.69 -15.44
C ASN A 139 0.82 11.94 -16.21
N ARG A 140 1.08 13.14 -15.68
CA ARG A 140 0.79 14.41 -16.38
C ARG A 140 1.71 14.71 -17.56
N ARG A 141 2.92 14.12 -17.58
CA ARG A 141 3.95 14.39 -18.59
C ARG A 141 4.02 13.35 -19.69
N SER A 142 3.46 12.16 -19.46
CA SER A 142 3.37 11.07 -20.44
C SER A 142 2.11 11.22 -21.29
#